data_AF-A0A972A125-F1
#
_entry.id   AF-A0A972A125-F1
#
_cell.length_a   1.000
_cell.length_b   1.000
_cell.length_c   1.000
_cell.angle_alpha   90.00
_cell.angle_beta   90.00
_cell.angle_gamma   90.00
#
_symmetry.space_group_name_H-M   'P 1'
#
loop_
_entity.id
_entity.type
_entity.pdbx_description
1 polymer ?
#
loop_
_entity_poly.entity_id
_entity_poly.type
_entity_poly.pdbx_seq_one_letter_code
_entity_poly.pdbx_strand_id
1 'polypeptide(L)' 'MTDIEKKGLDEKRLSAMKINILELEIENLRTREKTNEAMVDAIRKMIMEEVKKNY' A
#
# COMPACT_ATOMS: atom_id res chain seq x y z
N MET A 1 9.01 6.58 -19.11
CA MET A 1 9.14 5.53 -18.07
C MET A 1 10.16 6.02 -17.07
N THR A 2 9.68 6.41 -15.88
CA THR A 2 10.49 7.04 -14.81
C THR A 2 11.33 6.00 -14.08
N ASP A 3 12.48 6.42 -13.55
CA ASP A 3 13.55 5.60 -12.92
C ASP A 3 13.12 4.61 -11.81
N ILE A 4 11.85 4.63 -11.39
CA ILE A 4 11.22 3.65 -10.48
C ILE A 4 11.32 2.23 -11.05
N GLU A 5 11.26 2.04 -12.38
CA GLU A 5 11.39 0.72 -13.00
C GLU A 5 12.81 0.14 -12.90
N LYS A 6 13.84 0.96 -12.59
CA LYS A 6 15.24 0.49 -12.51
C LYS A 6 15.69 0.08 -11.11
N LYS A 7 15.02 0.53 -10.04
CA LYS A 7 15.28 0.03 -8.67
C LYS A 7 14.31 -1.11 -8.39
N GLY A 8 14.77 -2.34 -8.66
CA GLY A 8 14.01 -3.59 -8.54
C GLY A 8 12.99 -3.56 -7.40
N LEU A 9 11.73 -3.30 -7.75
CA LEU A 9 10.61 -3.51 -6.85
C LEU A 9 10.52 -5.01 -6.66
N ASP A 10 10.83 -5.48 -5.45
CA ASP A 10 10.68 -6.87 -5.06
C ASP A 10 9.19 -7.27 -5.25
N GLU A 11 8.93 -8.14 -6.23
CA GLU A 11 7.58 -8.57 -6.60
C GLU A 11 6.83 -9.22 -5.42
N LYS A 12 7.55 -9.92 -4.54
CA LYS A 12 6.97 -10.56 -3.36
C LYS A 12 6.49 -9.50 -2.38
N ARG A 13 7.29 -8.46 -2.17
CA ARG A 13 6.95 -7.34 -1.30
C ARG A 13 5.81 -6.49 -1.86
N LEU A 14 5.82 -6.26 -3.17
CA LEU A 14 4.71 -5.60 -3.89
C LEU A 14 3.41 -6.41 -3.75
N SER A 15 3.49 -7.73 -3.89
CA SER A 15 2.32 -8.61 -3.74
C SER A 15 1.78 -8.60 -2.31
N ALA A 16 2.65 -8.65 -1.30
CA ALA A 16 2.24 -8.53 0.09
C ALA A 16 1.54 -7.19 0.39
N MET A 17 2.07 -6.07 -0.11
CA MET A 17 1.45 -4.76 0.05
C MET A 17 0.05 -4.71 -0.59
N LYS A 18 -0.13 -5.31 -1.79
CA LYS A 18 -1.44 -5.39 -2.45
C LYS A 18 -2.45 -6.17 -1.59
N ILE A 19 -2.04 -7.29 -1.01
CA ILE A 19 -2.89 -8.09 -0.12
C ILE A 19 -3.32 -7.25 1.09
N ASN A 20 -2.39 -6.56 1.75
CA ASN A 20 -2.69 -5.71 2.91
C ASN A 20 -3.70 -4.59 2.58
N ILE A 21 -3.60 -4.00 1.38
CA ILE A 21 -4.56 -2.98 0.92
C ILE A 21 -5.95 -3.59 0.74
N LEU A 22 -6.06 -4.79 0.16
CA LEU A 22 -7.34 -5.48 0.00
C LEU A 22 -7.95 -5.85 1.34
N GLU A 23 -7.15 -6.35 2.30
CA GLU A 23 -7.61 -6.67 3.65
C GLU A 23 -8.13 -5.42 4.38
N LEU A 24 -7.42 -4.29 4.26
CA LEU A 24 -7.86 -3.01 4.80
C LEU A 24 -9.20 -2.57 4.21
N GLU A 25 -9.38 -2.71 2.89
CA GLU A 25 -10.64 -2.36 2.22
C GLU A 25 -11.79 -3.28 2.66
N ILE A 26 -11.55 -4.58 2.78
CA ILE A 26 -12.52 -5.56 3.27
C ILE A 26 -12.95 -5.22 4.71
N GLU A 27 -11.98 -4.91 5.57
CA GLU A 27 -12.28 -4.49 6.95
C GLU A 27 -13.11 -3.21 6.96
N ASN A 28 -12.73 -2.21 6.18
CA ASN A 28 -13.45 -0.94 6.14
C ASN A 28 -14.86 -1.07 5.51
N LEU A 29 -15.04 -1.96 4.53
CA LEU A 29 -16.37 -2.30 4.02
C LEU A 29 -17.27 -2.91 5.10
N ARG A 30 -16.69 -3.72 6.00
CA ARG A 30 -17.40 -4.36 7.10
C ARG A 30 -17.72 -3.39 8.25
N THR A 31 -16.76 -2.56 8.66
CA THR A 31 -16.90 -1.70 9.85
C THR A 31 -17.36 -0.28 9.53
N ARG A 32 -17.06 0.21 8.31
CA ARG A 32 -17.28 1.60 7.85
C ARG A 32 -16.64 2.66 8.76
N GLU A 33 -15.59 2.29 9.48
CA GLU A 33 -14.95 3.15 10.47
C GLU A 33 -14.07 4.23 9.84
N LYS A 34 -13.46 3.96 8.69
CA LYS A 34 -12.54 4.89 8.01
C LYS A 34 -13.26 5.62 6.89
N THR A 35 -13.11 6.93 6.88
CA THR A 35 -13.51 7.78 5.76
C THR A 35 -12.63 7.51 4.54
N ASN A 36 -13.06 7.94 3.36
CA ASN A 36 -12.27 7.83 2.14
C ASN A 36 -10.88 8.48 2.29
N GLU A 37 -10.79 9.63 2.96
CA GLU A 37 -9.52 10.31 3.22
C GLU A 37 -8.61 9.46 4.13
N ALA A 38 -9.15 8.90 5.21
CA ALA A 38 -8.40 8.03 6.11
C ALA A 38 -7.90 6.75 5.41
N MET A 39 -8.70 6.18 4.48
CA MET A 39 -8.30 5.04 3.65
C MET A 39 -7.15 5.39 2.71
N VAL A 40 -7.26 6.52 2.00
CA VAL A 40 -6.21 7.02 1.10
C VAL A 40 -4.90 7.27 1.86
N ASP A 41 -4.98 7.86 3.04
CA ASP A 41 -3.81 8.12 3.88
C ASP A 41 -3.16 6.83 4.39
N ALA A 42 -3.95 5.84 4.80
CA ALA A 42 -3.44 4.53 5.20
C ALA A 42 -2.71 3.82 4.06
N ILE A 43 -3.28 3.80 2.85
CA ILE A 43 -2.66 3.20 1.66
C ILE A 43 -1.37 3.94 1.30
N ARG A 44 -1.39 5.28 1.31
CA ARG A 44 -0.19 6.10 1.05
C ARG A 44 0.93 5.78 2.04
N LYS A 45 0.60 5.63 3.32
CA LYS A 45 1.56 5.26 4.37
C LYS A 45 2.20 3.89 4.09
N MET A 46 1.40 2.87 3.74
CA MET A 46 1.94 1.55 3.37
C MET A 46 2.93 1.63 2.20
N ILE A 47 2.58 2.39 1.15
CA ILE A 47 3.46 2.58 -0.01
C ILE A 47 4.76 3.28 0.39
N MET A 48 4.68 4.34 1.19
CA MET A 48 5.86 5.07 1.67
C MET A 48 6.79 4.20 2.53
N GLU A 49 6.23 3.38 3.42
CA GLU A 49 7.00 2.44 4.23
C GLU A 49 7.71 1.42 3.34
N GLU A 50 7.04 0.94 2.29
CA GLU A 50 7.59 -0.02 1.35
C GLU A 50 8.74 0.55 0.51
N VAL A 51 8.62 1.82 0.10
CA VAL A 51 9.67 2.56 -0.60
C VAL A 51 10.86 2.86 0.31
N LYS A 52 10.63 3.24 1.57
CA LYS A 52 11.69 3.55 2.55
C LYS A 52 12.61 2.36 2.84
N LYS A 53 12.08 1.13 2.81
CA LYS A 53 12.87 -0.10 3.02
C LYS A 53 13.90 -0.37 1.90
N ASN A 54 13.81 0.33 0.77
CA ASN A 54 14.72 0.18 -0.37
C ASN A 54 15.77 1.32 -0.46
N TYR A 55 15.83 2.18 0.56
CA TYR A 55 16.81 3.27 0.72
C TYR A 55 17.59 3.06 2.01
#